data_AF-A0A060C6P1-F1
#
_entry.id   AF-A0A060C6P1-F1
#
_cell.length_a   1.000
_cell.length_b   1.000
_cell.length_c   1.000
_cell.angle_alpha   90.00
_cell.angle_beta   90.00
_cell.angle_gamma   90.00
#
_symmetry.space_group_name_H-M   'P 1'
#
loop_
_entity.id
_entity.type
_entity.pdbx_description
1 polymer ?
#
loop_
_entity_poly.entity_id
_entity_poly.type
_entity_poly.pdbx_seq_one_letter_code
_entity_poly.pdbx_strand_id
1 'polypeptide(L)'
;MLEILPDLELKPDIINCNDWQTALVSVYYNLLFGARSFYQNIKTVFTIHNIQYQGRYGREVLEYVLGIDDAHFRSGFMVQDGD
;
A
#
# COMPACT_ATOMS: atom_id res chain seq x y z
N MET A 1 -6.70 -1.34 -9.00
CA MET A 1 -5.80 -0.46 -9.79
C MET A 1 -4.57 -1.20 -10.26
N LEU A 2 -3.71 -1.73 -9.39
CA LEU A 2 -2.42 -2.31 -9.83
C LEU A 2 -2.55 -3.47 -10.84
N GLU A 3 -3.49 -4.39 -10.64
CA GLU A 3 -3.68 -5.55 -11.53
C GLU A 3 -4.03 -5.18 -12.98
N ILE A 4 -4.70 -4.05 -13.24
CA ILE A 4 -5.15 -3.69 -14.61
C ILE A 4 -4.05 -2.98 -15.43
N LEU A 5 -2.94 -2.57 -14.79
CA LEU A 5 -1.89 -1.80 -15.46
C LEU A 5 -1.26 -2.51 -16.67
N PRO A 6 -0.97 -3.83 -16.62
CA PRO A 6 -0.45 -4.56 -17.77
C PRO A 6 -1.46 -4.63 -18.93
N ASP A 7 -2.74 -4.83 -18.64
CA ASP A 7 -3.80 -4.92 -19.66
C ASP A 7 -4.02 -3.58 -20.38
N LEU A 8 -3.73 -2.47 -19.69
CA LEU A 8 -3.78 -1.12 -20.25
C LEU A 8 -2.47 -0.70 -20.92
N GLU A 9 -1.45 -1.56 -20.90
CA GLU A 9 -0.07 -1.26 -21.33
C GLU A 9 0.48 0.03 -20.68
N LEU A 10 0.02 0.33 -19.46
CA LEU A 10 0.31 1.56 -18.76
C LEU A 10 1.32 1.30 -17.64
N LYS A 11 2.56 1.75 -17.83
CA LYS A 11 3.59 1.70 -16.81
C LYS A 11 3.91 3.11 -16.30
N PRO A 12 3.33 3.54 -15.16
CA PRO A 12 3.62 4.85 -14.59
C PRO A 12 5.02 4.86 -13.97
N ASP A 13 5.72 5.99 -14.03
CA ASP A 13 6.95 6.18 -13.25
C ASP A 13 6.65 6.40 -11.76
N ILE A 14 5.52 7.05 -11.47
CA ILE A 14 5.10 7.41 -10.11
C ILE A 14 3.61 7.11 -9.92
N ILE A 15 3.28 6.45 -8.82
CA ILE A 15 1.92 6.31 -8.30
C ILE A 15 1.75 7.27 -7.13
N ASN A 16 0.85 8.25 -7.26
CA ASN A 16 0.51 9.17 -6.19
C ASN A 16 -0.69 8.63 -5.41
N CYS A 17 -0.47 8.27 -4.15
CA CYS A 17 -1.49 7.90 -3.19
C CYS A 17 -1.92 9.17 -2.45
N ASN A 18 -3.14 9.62 -2.73
CA ASN A 18 -3.74 10.79 -2.11
C ASN A 18 -4.59 10.36 -0.90
N ASP A 19 -4.07 10.64 0.29
CA ASP A 19 -4.67 10.43 1.61
C ASP A 19 -5.08 8.97 1.91
N TRP A 20 -5.64 8.73 3.09
CA TRP A 20 -5.86 7.40 3.67
C TRP A 20 -6.70 6.48 2.77
N GLN A 21 -7.62 7.01 1.96
CA GLN A 21 -8.46 6.23 1.07
C GLN A 21 -7.65 5.47 0.01
N THR A 22 -6.47 5.96 -0.37
CA THR A 22 -5.61 5.34 -1.40
C THR A 22 -4.29 4.81 -0.86
N ALA A 23 -4.03 4.98 0.45
CA ALA A 23 -2.78 4.57 1.10
C ALA A 23 -2.44 3.08 0.86
N LEU A 24 -3.46 2.20 0.83
CA LEU A 24 -3.26 0.77 0.60
C LEU A 24 -2.65 0.43 -0.77
N VAL A 25 -2.73 1.32 -1.76
CA VAL A 25 -2.10 1.09 -3.06
C VAL A 25 -0.58 0.99 -2.92
N SER A 26 0.06 1.83 -2.11
CA SER A 26 1.51 1.76 -1.90
C SER A 26 1.92 0.50 -1.13
N VAL A 27 1.09 0.09 -0.17
CA VAL A 27 1.27 -1.14 0.62
C VAL A 27 1.22 -2.36 -0.29
N TYR A 28 0.14 -2.53 -1.07
CA TYR A 28 0.02 -3.65 -1.99
C TYR A 28 1.12 -3.62 -3.05
N TYR A 29 1.47 -2.44 -3.56
CA TYR A 29 2.58 -2.31 -4.50
C TYR A 29 3.86 -2.93 -3.93
N ASN A 30 4.24 -2.56 -2.70
CA ASN A 30 5.46 -3.09 -2.09
C ASN A 30 5.37 -4.59 -1.79
N LEU A 31 4.25 -5.04 -1.22
CA LEU A 31 4.10 -6.42 -0.75
C LEU A 31 3.91 -7.43 -1.88
N LEU A 32 3.13 -7.07 -2.92
CA LEU A 32 2.57 -8.04 -3.86
C LEU A 32 2.99 -7.82 -5.33
N PHE A 33 3.40 -6.61 -5.70
CA PHE A 33 3.63 -6.24 -7.10
C PHE A 33 5.06 -5.86 -7.43
N GLY A 34 5.77 -5.14 -6.55
CA GLY A 34 7.07 -4.52 -6.86
C GLY A 34 8.17 -5.50 -7.29
N ALA A 35 8.06 -6.77 -6.89
CA ALA A 35 8.97 -7.83 -7.32
C ALA A 35 8.70 -8.35 -8.75
N ARG A 36 7.48 -8.13 -9.29
CA ARG A 36 7.09 -8.57 -10.64
C ARG A 36 7.75 -7.69 -11.69
N SER A 37 8.25 -8.29 -12.78
CA SER A 37 9.06 -7.60 -13.80
C SER A 37 8.40 -6.35 -14.40
N PHE A 38 7.09 -6.40 -14.70
CA PHE A 38 6.35 -5.25 -15.25
C PHE A 38 6.41 -4.03 -14.31
N TYR A 39 6.28 -4.27 -13.01
CA TYR A 39 6.11 -3.25 -11.98
C TYR A 39 7.42 -2.71 -11.42
N GLN A 40 8.57 -3.23 -11.87
CA GLN A 40 9.87 -2.75 -11.42
C GLN A 40 10.08 -1.28 -11.75
N ASN A 41 10.76 -0.58 -10.84
CA ASN A 41 11.14 0.84 -10.90
C ASN A 41 10.01 1.87 -10.77
N ILE A 42 8.76 1.44 -10.55
CA ILE A 42 7.68 2.37 -10.22
C ILE A 42 7.92 2.93 -8.81
N LYS A 43 7.76 4.24 -8.62
CA LYS A 43 7.86 4.90 -7.32
C LYS A 43 6.47 5.21 -6.78
N THR A 44 6.35 5.27 -5.45
CA THR A 44 5.10 5.67 -4.79
C THR A 44 5.33 6.96 -4.01
N VAL A 45 4.42 7.92 -4.14
CA VAL A 45 4.36 9.12 -3.30
C VAL A 45 3.08 9.05 -2.51
N PHE A 46 3.14 9.35 -1.21
CA PHE A 46 1.97 9.43 -0.36
C PHE A 46 1.80 10.86 0.13
N THR A 47 0.64 11.45 -0.13
CA THR A 47 0.29 12.81 0.31
C THR A 47 -0.81 12.72 1.36
N ILE A 48 -0.61 13.34 2.53
CA ILE A 48 -1.59 13.38 3.62
C ILE A 48 -2.20 14.79 3.66
N HIS A 49 -3.53 14.90 3.55
CA HIS A 49 -4.22 16.19 3.68
C HIS A 49 -4.87 16.39 5.03
N ASN A 50 -5.13 15.32 5.79
CA ASN A 50 -5.74 15.43 7.11
C ASN A 50 -5.16 14.43 8.12
N ILE A 51 -4.33 14.93 9.04
CA ILE A 51 -3.72 14.10 10.09
C ILE A 51 -4.72 13.62 11.17
N GLN A 52 -5.88 14.27 11.29
CA GLN A 52 -6.86 13.98 12.35
C GLN A 52 -7.69 12.73 12.07
N TYR A 53 -7.97 12.43 10.79
CA TYR A 53 -8.80 11.30 10.38
C TYR A 53 -8.01 10.35 9.49
N GLN A 54 -7.02 9.69 10.08
CA GLN A 54 -6.39 8.52 9.47
C GLN A 54 -7.31 7.33 9.74
N GLY A 55 -7.66 6.54 8.73
CA GLY A 55 -8.45 5.32 8.90
C GLY A 55 -7.79 4.35 9.88
N ARG A 56 -8.06 4.52 11.19
CA ARG A 56 -7.51 3.70 12.27
C ARG A 56 -8.33 2.42 12.33
N TYR A 57 -7.71 1.33 11.90
CA TYR A 57 -8.31 0.01 11.92
C TYR A 57 -7.54 -0.88 12.89
N GLY A 58 -8.28 -1.76 13.59
CA GLY A 58 -7.67 -2.78 14.44
C GLY A 58 -6.95 -3.84 13.62
N ARG A 59 -6.04 -4.59 14.27
CA ARG A 59 -5.21 -5.63 13.64
C ARG A 59 -6.01 -6.70 12.90
N GLU A 60 -7.19 -7.02 13.40
CA GLU A 60 -8.16 -7.91 12.75
C GLU A 60 -8.48 -7.50 11.30
N VAL A 61 -8.67 -6.21 11.04
CA VAL A 61 -9.05 -5.73 9.71
C VAL A 61 -7.92 -5.95 8.70
N LEU A 62 -6.66 -5.85 9.13
CA LEU A 62 -5.49 -6.07 8.26
C LEU A 62 -5.42 -7.50 7.74
N GLU A 63 -5.68 -8.49 8.61
CA GLU A 63 -5.62 -9.89 8.23
C GLU A 63 -6.91 -10.33 7.50
N TYR A 64 -8.07 -10.13 8.11
CA TYR A 64 -9.34 -10.66 7.61
C TYR A 64 -9.93 -9.90 6.42
N VAL A 65 -9.68 -8.60 6.33
CA VAL A 65 -10.30 -7.74 5.29
C VAL A 65 -9.28 -7.37 4.21
N LEU A 66 -8.03 -7.11 4.59
CA LEU A 66 -7.01 -6.62 3.67
C LEU A 66 -6.07 -7.72 3.15
N GLY A 67 -6.13 -8.93 3.71
CA GLY A 67 -5.32 -10.08 3.27
C GLY A 67 -3.82 -9.87 3.46
N ILE A 68 -3.42 -9.02 4.42
CA ILE A 68 -2.03 -8.78 4.76
C ILE A 68 -1.68 -9.70 5.93
N ASP A 69 -0.82 -10.69 5.68
CA ASP A 69 -0.38 -11.64 6.71
C ASP A 69 0.35 -10.90 7.84
N ASP A 70 0.08 -11.34 9.06
CA ASP A 70 0.67 -10.90 10.32
C ASP A 70 2.22 -11.01 10.31
N ALA A 71 2.80 -11.84 9.43
CA ALA A 71 4.24 -11.89 9.17
C ALA A 71 4.83 -10.56 8.65
N HIS A 72 4.08 -9.79 7.85
CA HIS A 72 4.51 -8.47 7.37
C HIS A 72 4.44 -7.40 8.46
N PHE A 73 3.59 -7.58 9.46
CA PHE A 73 3.56 -6.71 10.64
C PHE A 73 4.81 -6.92 11.52
N ARG A 74 5.19 -8.19 11.75
CA ARG A 74 6.33 -8.57 12.58
C ARG A 74 7.70 -8.27 11.97
N SER A 75 7.80 -8.10 10.65
CA SER A 75 9.06 -7.80 9.96
C SER A 75 9.52 -6.35 10.11
N GLY A 76 8.76 -5.50 10.83
CA GLY A 76 9.03 -4.07 10.97
C GLY A 76 8.51 -3.24 9.80
N PHE A 77 7.77 -3.83 8.87
CA PHE A 77 7.17 -3.13 7.72
C PHE A 77 5.97 -2.26 8.13
N MET A 78 5.27 -2.67 9.19
CA MET A 78 4.20 -1.90 9.84
C MET A 78 4.50 -1.83 11.34
N VAL A 79 5.48 -1.01 11.75
CA VAL A 79 5.68 -0.68 13.17
C VAL A 79 4.61 0.32 13.57
N GLN A 80 3.72 -0.09 14.48
CA GLN A 80 2.85 0.84 15.18
C GLN A 80 3.61 1.30 16.43
N ASP A 81 4.34 2.42 16.33
CA ASP A 81 4.80 3.14 17.51
C ASP A 81 3.55 3.73 18.18
N GLY A 82 3.04 3.00 19.16
CA GLY A 82 1.99 3.47 20.05
C GLY A 82 2.59 4.25 21.21
N ASP A 83 2.10 5.47 21.41
CA ASP A 83 2.00 6.04 22.77
C ASP A 83 0.86 5.36 23.54
#